data_AF-A0A9P6Y9D0-F1
#
_entry.id   AF-A0A9P6Y9D0-F1
#
_cell.length_a   1.000
_cell.length_b   1.000
_cell.length_c   1.000
_cell.angle_alpha   90.00
_cell.angle_beta   90.00
_cell.angle_gamma   90.00
#
_symmetry.space_group_name_H-M   'P 1'
#
loop_
_entity.id
_entity.type
_entity.pdbx_description
1 polymer ?
#
loop_
_entity_poly.entity_id
_entity_poly.type
_entity_poly.pdbx_seq_one_letter_code
_entity_poly.pdbx_strand_id
1 'polypeptide(L)'
;MTIQKIPQNDRILTQLIHMGFSIDDSQKAIAACTSTVTLQHTLDILLQNTQHKASSPEQQVPLESNGLENEACDTISPENTKIQEKKRKQEKRVPESEKERKQGNLYFNRGQFDDAELSYSLAMATLPAGHNRLVLLCNNRAAARLKLGQYQDCLDDCSTAIQLASRNMQSQAELIEGVGSWKSQWLKALYRKACALEGLKLYEAAIHVYEEYAKVDGTRRPIVIQGIARCQQAKKDSISRKETGEKPTSFSDSKLNKIIPKKEQQESLDKDEIQVSKSVREMREREKKKEAEEVERLEKEDKVNAQLTMWKTGKERNLRALLVSLELILWSGIQWKGVTINELLEPRKCKMMYMKAISKVHPDKLSSKATVEQKLLASGIFTTLNQAYDTFRTDNNL
;
A
#
# COMPACT_ATOMS: atom_id res chain seq x y z
N MET A 1 45.20 -2.82 21.01
CA MET A 1 44.19 -3.48 20.15
C MET A 1 44.67 -3.41 18.71
N THR A 2 45.16 -4.53 18.19
CA THR A 2 45.74 -4.64 16.86
C THR A 2 44.62 -4.53 15.82
N ILE A 3 44.59 -3.46 15.03
CA ILE A 3 43.66 -3.30 13.91
C ILE A 3 44.06 -4.34 12.87
N GLN A 4 43.30 -5.45 12.78
CA GLN A 4 43.44 -6.41 11.68
C GLN A 4 43.09 -5.69 10.38
N LYS A 5 44.11 -5.42 9.55
CA LYS A 5 43.92 -4.97 8.17
C LYS A 5 43.18 -6.07 7.43
N ILE A 6 41.93 -5.81 7.05
CA ILE A 6 41.13 -6.69 6.19
C ILE A 6 41.93 -6.92 4.89
N PRO A 7 42.15 -8.18 4.48
CA PRO A 7 42.85 -8.52 3.24
C PRO A 7 42.23 -7.79 2.03
N GLN A 8 43.07 -7.33 1.11
CA GLN A 8 42.63 -6.61 -0.09
C GLN A 8 41.60 -7.41 -0.91
N ASN A 9 41.74 -8.74 -0.93
CA ASN A 9 40.84 -9.66 -1.62
C ASN A 9 39.43 -9.68 -1.01
N ASP A 10 39.32 -9.59 0.32
CA ASP A 10 38.02 -9.59 1.02
C ASP A 10 37.27 -8.27 0.79
N ARG A 11 37.99 -7.16 0.64
CA ARG A 11 37.40 -5.87 0.24
C ARG A 11 36.83 -5.92 -1.18
N ILE A 12 37.57 -6.52 -2.11
CA ILE A 12 37.13 -6.68 -3.50
C ILE A 12 35.94 -7.65 -3.58
N LEU A 13 35.98 -8.77 -2.84
CA LEU A 13 34.86 -9.71 -2.76
C LEU A 13 33.59 -9.03 -2.23
N THR A 14 33.71 -8.25 -1.15
CA THR A 14 32.57 -7.50 -0.58
C THR A 14 31.99 -6.51 -1.60
N GLN A 15 32.85 -5.83 -2.35
CA GLN A 15 32.42 -4.87 -3.36
C GLN A 15 31.71 -5.55 -4.54
N LEU A 16 32.16 -6.73 -4.98
CA LEU A 16 31.52 -7.53 -6.03
C LEU A 16 30.16 -8.08 -5.58
N ILE A 17 30.03 -8.51 -4.33
CA ILE A 17 28.75 -8.96 -3.76
C ILE A 17 27.77 -7.78 -3.69
N HIS A 18 28.23 -6.59 -3.29
CA HIS A 18 27.40 -5.38 -3.29
C HIS A 18 26.96 -4.96 -4.71
N MET A 19 27.75 -5.29 -5.73
CA MET A 19 27.40 -5.12 -7.15
C MET A 19 26.48 -6.22 -7.70
N GLY A 20 26.09 -7.21 -6.88
CA GLY A 20 25.13 -8.25 -7.23
C GLY A 20 25.74 -9.50 -7.86
N PHE A 21 27.06 -9.65 -7.85
CA PHE A 21 27.71 -10.89 -8.31
C PHE A 21 27.62 -12.00 -7.25
N SER A 22 27.47 -13.24 -7.70
CA SER A 22 27.46 -14.41 -6.80
C SER A 22 28.79 -14.52 -6.04
N ILE A 23 28.73 -14.96 -4.79
CA ILE A 23 29.91 -15.17 -3.94
C ILE A 23 30.86 -16.16 -4.61
N ASP A 24 30.33 -17.27 -5.13
CA ASP A 24 31.14 -18.33 -5.77
C ASP A 24 31.83 -17.85 -7.05
N ASP A 25 31.13 -17.07 -7.88
CA ASP A 25 31.69 -16.54 -9.12
C ASP A 25 32.75 -15.47 -8.82
N SER A 26 32.50 -14.63 -7.83
CA SER A 26 33.44 -13.59 -7.38
C SER A 26 34.71 -14.19 -6.80
N GLN A 27 34.59 -15.26 -5.99
CA GLN A 27 35.74 -15.98 -5.45
C GLN A 27 36.57 -16.67 -6.55
N LYS A 28 35.91 -17.30 -7.52
CA LYS A 28 36.58 -17.91 -8.68
C LYS A 28 37.31 -16.88 -9.53
N ALA A 29 36.70 -15.72 -9.77
CA ALA A 29 37.32 -14.63 -10.51
C ALA A 29 38.53 -14.03 -9.76
N ILE A 30 38.44 -13.89 -8.43
CA ILE A 30 39.56 -13.46 -7.59
C ILE A 30 40.70 -14.50 -7.62
N ALA A 31 40.37 -15.79 -7.58
CA ALA A 31 41.35 -16.89 -7.63
C ALA A 31 42.01 -17.05 -9.01
N ALA A 32 41.32 -16.67 -10.09
CA ALA A 32 41.85 -16.70 -11.45
C ALA A 32 42.83 -15.57 -11.76
N CYS A 33 42.89 -14.53 -10.92
CA CYS A 33 43.86 -13.44 -11.05
C CYS A 33 45.28 -13.94 -10.65
N THR A 34 46.09 -14.31 -11.64
CA THR A 34 47.48 -14.77 -11.42
C THR A 34 48.47 -13.64 -11.12
N SER A 35 48.05 -12.38 -11.29
CA SER A 35 48.78 -11.16 -10.92
C SER A 35 47.86 -10.16 -10.20
N THR A 36 48.45 -9.17 -9.51
CA THR A 36 47.81 -8.15 -8.65
C THR A 36 46.28 -8.04 -8.79
N VAL A 37 45.55 -8.49 -7.77
CA VAL A 37 44.08 -8.52 -7.75
C VAL A 37 43.54 -7.08 -7.66
N THR A 38 42.98 -6.60 -8.76
CA THR A 38 42.29 -5.30 -8.84
C THR A 38 40.84 -5.51 -9.24
N LEU A 39 39.94 -4.68 -8.71
CA LEU A 39 38.50 -4.78 -8.97
C LEU A 39 38.17 -4.80 -10.47
N GLN A 40 38.88 -4.01 -11.27
CA GLN A 40 38.68 -3.93 -12.71
C GLN A 40 38.98 -5.27 -13.39
N HIS A 41 40.11 -5.90 -13.06
CA HIS A 41 40.50 -7.17 -13.64
C HIS A 41 39.54 -8.30 -13.25
N THR A 42 39.08 -8.30 -11.99
CA THR A 42 38.10 -9.28 -11.50
C THR A 42 36.73 -9.12 -12.20
N LEU A 43 36.30 -7.88 -12.45
CA LEU A 43 35.07 -7.58 -13.19
C LEU A 43 35.17 -8.01 -14.66
N ASP A 44 36.32 -7.78 -15.31
CA ASP A 44 36.53 -8.18 -16.71
C ASP A 44 36.47 -9.71 -16.87
N ILE A 45 37.04 -10.47 -15.92
CA ILE A 45 36.94 -11.94 -15.89
C ILE A 45 35.48 -12.40 -15.71
N LEU A 46 34.72 -11.76 -14.81
CA LEU A 46 33.31 -12.05 -14.58
C LEU A 46 32.45 -11.74 -15.82
N LEU A 47 32.77 -10.65 -16.53
CA LEU A 47 32.09 -10.24 -17.77
C LEU A 47 32.43 -11.16 -18.96
N GLN A 48 33.68 -11.61 -19.09
CA GLN A 48 34.07 -12.58 -20.11
C GLN A 48 33.41 -13.95 -19.87
N ASN A 49 33.35 -14.41 -18.62
CA ASN A 49 32.69 -15.68 -18.25
C ASN A 49 31.16 -15.65 -18.47
N THR A 50 30.54 -14.48 -18.40
CA THR A 50 29.10 -14.32 -18.69
C THR A 50 28.82 -14.25 -20.20
N GLN A 51 29.74 -13.73 -21.02
CA GLN A 51 29.61 -13.72 -22.48
C GLN A 51 29.97 -15.06 -23.15
N HIS A 52 30.97 -15.80 -22.64
CA HIS A 52 31.28 -17.15 -23.12
C HIS A 52 30.15 -18.16 -22.83
N LYS A 53 29.36 -17.95 -21.77
CA LYS A 53 28.19 -18.77 -21.46
C LYS A 53 27.00 -18.53 -22.41
N ALA A 54 27.07 -17.46 -23.22
CA ALA A 54 26.04 -17.06 -24.18
C ALA A 54 26.42 -17.35 -25.65
N SER A 55 27.63 -17.84 -25.95
CA SER A 55 28.10 -18.00 -27.34
C SER A 55 29.13 -19.13 -27.56
N SER A 56 28.71 -20.40 -27.58
CA SER A 56 29.18 -21.40 -28.56
C SER A 56 28.53 -22.81 -28.41
N PRO A 57 28.42 -23.57 -29.51
CA PRO A 57 27.81 -24.90 -29.60
C PRO A 57 28.78 -26.05 -29.27
N GLU A 58 28.24 -27.27 -29.29
CA GLU A 58 28.81 -28.57 -28.88
C GLU A 58 30.18 -28.98 -29.48
N GLN A 59 30.82 -29.90 -28.74
CA GLN A 59 31.90 -30.86 -29.08
C GLN A 59 33.36 -30.37 -28.97
N GLN A 60 34.15 -30.93 -28.05
CA GLN A 60 34.89 -32.20 -28.17
C GLN A 60 35.68 -32.51 -26.89
N VAL A 61 35.73 -33.80 -26.56
CA VAL A 61 36.48 -34.42 -25.45
C VAL A 61 37.92 -34.68 -25.92
N PRO A 62 38.94 -34.40 -25.09
CA PRO A 62 40.17 -35.20 -25.12
C PRO A 62 40.17 -36.23 -23.98
N LEU A 63 40.31 -37.49 -24.35
CA LEU A 63 40.74 -38.55 -23.45
C LEU A 63 42.15 -38.24 -22.95
N GLU A 64 42.37 -38.34 -21.64
CA GLU A 64 43.57 -38.94 -21.10
C GLU A 64 43.31 -39.57 -19.73
N SER A 65 43.91 -40.74 -19.57
CA SER A 65 43.70 -41.80 -18.59
C SER A 65 44.26 -41.49 -17.20
N ASN A 66 43.54 -41.90 -16.14
CA ASN A 66 43.99 -42.95 -15.21
C ASN A 66 43.16 -42.97 -13.90
N GLY A 67 42.78 -44.19 -13.49
CA GLY A 67 42.70 -44.58 -12.07
C GLY A 67 41.31 -44.60 -11.44
N LEU A 68 40.71 -45.80 -11.37
CA LEU A 68 40.18 -46.47 -10.16
C LEU A 68 39.48 -45.54 -9.14
N GLU A 69 38.16 -45.60 -8.92
CA GLU A 69 37.47 -46.74 -8.30
C GLU A 69 35.97 -46.41 -8.08
N ASN A 70 35.16 -47.47 -8.08
CA ASN A 70 33.87 -47.65 -7.40
C ASN A 70 32.55 -47.31 -8.11
N GLU A 71 31.83 -48.40 -8.34
CA GLU A 71 30.45 -48.54 -8.76
C GLU A 71 29.47 -47.80 -7.84
N ALA A 72 28.59 -46.99 -8.44
CA ALA A 72 27.19 -46.89 -8.05
C ALA A 72 26.37 -46.41 -9.26
N CYS A 73 25.53 -47.30 -9.77
CA CYS A 73 24.54 -47.04 -10.81
C CYS A 73 23.45 -46.12 -10.25
N ASP A 74 23.39 -44.87 -10.70
CA ASP A 74 22.20 -44.04 -10.60
C ASP A 74 21.82 -43.56 -12.01
N THR A 75 20.96 -44.34 -12.65
CA THR A 75 20.21 -43.93 -13.83
C THR A 75 19.42 -42.65 -13.54
N ILE A 76 19.95 -41.49 -13.94
CA ILE A 76 19.18 -40.23 -13.94
C ILE A 76 18.16 -40.33 -15.08
N SER A 77 16.93 -40.73 -14.73
CA SER A 77 15.80 -40.77 -15.66
C SER A 77 15.63 -39.41 -16.36
N PRO A 78 15.40 -39.36 -17.69
CA PRO A 78 15.15 -38.11 -18.45
C PRO A 78 13.96 -37.29 -17.91
N GLU A 79 13.14 -37.90 -17.06
CA GLU A 79 12.05 -37.26 -16.33
C GLU A 79 12.56 -36.31 -15.22
N ASN A 80 13.64 -36.65 -14.51
CA ASN A 80 14.23 -35.82 -13.46
C ASN A 80 14.89 -34.56 -14.01
N THR A 81 15.53 -34.63 -15.18
CA THR A 81 16.14 -33.48 -15.85
C THR A 81 15.09 -32.47 -16.33
N LYS A 82 13.96 -32.96 -16.87
CA LYS A 82 12.81 -32.10 -17.26
C LYS A 82 12.14 -31.43 -16.06
N ILE A 83 12.08 -32.11 -14.90
CA ILE A 83 11.54 -31.55 -13.65
C ILE A 83 12.46 -30.43 -13.13
N GLN A 84 13.78 -30.64 -13.15
CA GLN A 84 14.75 -29.63 -12.72
C GLN A 84 14.74 -28.39 -13.64
N GLU A 85 14.63 -28.57 -14.96
CA GLU A 85 14.55 -27.44 -15.89
C GLU A 85 13.23 -26.66 -15.77
N LYS A 86 12.11 -27.35 -15.52
CA LYS A 86 10.82 -26.71 -15.20
C LYS A 86 10.89 -25.91 -13.90
N LYS A 87 11.48 -26.45 -12.84
CA LYS A 87 11.69 -25.73 -11.56
C LYS A 87 12.54 -24.47 -11.76
N ARG A 88 13.63 -24.57 -12.52
CA ARG A 88 14.52 -23.44 -12.81
C ARG A 88 13.87 -22.34 -13.66
N LYS A 89 13.00 -22.71 -14.61
CA LYS A 89 12.16 -21.76 -15.38
C LYS A 89 11.08 -21.13 -14.50
N GLN A 90 10.56 -21.85 -13.51
CA GLN A 90 9.55 -21.36 -12.58
C GLN A 90 10.14 -20.40 -11.54
N GLU A 91 11.38 -20.63 -11.08
CA GLU A 91 12.13 -19.72 -10.19
C GLU A 91 12.40 -18.35 -10.81
N LYS A 92 12.68 -18.27 -12.13
CA LYS A 92 12.89 -16.98 -12.82
C LYS A 92 11.60 -16.18 -13.04
N ARG A 93 10.44 -16.83 -13.08
CA ARG A 93 9.13 -16.18 -13.33
C ARG A 93 8.62 -15.39 -12.12
N VAL A 94 8.97 -15.83 -10.91
CA VAL A 94 8.49 -15.20 -9.68
C VAL A 94 9.05 -13.78 -9.48
N PRO A 95 10.37 -13.52 -9.65
CA PRO A 95 10.92 -12.16 -9.59
C PRO A 95 10.33 -11.20 -10.62
N GLU A 96 10.10 -11.65 -11.86
CA GLU A 96 9.54 -10.79 -12.90
C GLU A 96 8.07 -10.43 -12.59
N SER A 97 7.27 -11.41 -12.18
CA SER A 97 5.90 -11.16 -11.69
C SER A 97 5.88 -10.16 -10.52
N GLU A 98 6.85 -10.27 -9.61
CA GLU A 98 6.96 -9.40 -8.46
C GLU A 98 7.36 -7.95 -8.83
N LYS A 99 8.21 -7.79 -9.84
CA LYS A 99 8.56 -6.48 -10.41
C LYS A 99 7.33 -5.80 -11.01
N GLU A 100 6.58 -6.50 -11.86
CA GLU A 100 5.35 -5.98 -12.46
C GLU A 100 4.28 -5.67 -11.39
N ARG A 101 4.17 -6.50 -10.35
CA ARG A 101 3.30 -6.22 -9.21
C ARG A 101 3.67 -4.92 -8.50
N LYS A 102 4.96 -4.68 -8.24
CA LYS A 102 5.44 -3.46 -7.60
C LYS A 102 5.18 -2.24 -8.50
N GLN A 103 5.36 -2.38 -9.81
CA GLN A 103 5.02 -1.33 -10.78
C GLN A 103 3.52 -1.00 -10.75
N GLY A 104 2.65 -2.01 -10.77
CA GLY A 104 1.21 -1.83 -10.66
C GLY A 104 0.80 -1.12 -9.36
N ASN A 105 1.46 -1.43 -8.23
CA ASN A 105 1.24 -0.72 -6.97
C ASN A 105 1.62 0.77 -7.06
N LEU A 106 2.69 1.12 -7.79
CA LEU A 106 3.09 2.52 -8.01
C LEU A 106 2.03 3.28 -8.81
N TYR A 107 1.53 2.70 -9.90
CA TYR A 107 0.44 3.28 -10.69
C TYR A 107 -0.84 3.43 -9.87
N PHE A 108 -1.20 2.39 -9.09
CA PHE A 108 -2.37 2.41 -8.23
C PHE A 108 -2.31 3.56 -7.21
N ASN A 109 -1.16 3.74 -6.56
CA ASN A 109 -0.95 4.81 -5.57
C ASN A 109 -0.94 6.22 -6.20
N ARG A 110 -0.66 6.33 -7.50
CA ARG A 110 -0.75 7.58 -8.27
C ARG A 110 -2.16 7.85 -8.82
N GLY A 111 -3.11 6.95 -8.60
CA GLY A 111 -4.47 7.04 -9.15
C GLY A 111 -4.59 6.64 -10.63
N GLN A 112 -3.53 6.09 -11.23
CA GLN A 112 -3.52 5.58 -12.60
C GLN A 112 -4.01 4.13 -12.58
N PHE A 113 -5.33 3.95 -12.52
CA PHE A 113 -5.92 2.62 -12.29
C PHE A 113 -5.87 1.71 -13.52
N ASP A 114 -5.99 2.27 -14.73
CA ASP A 114 -5.86 1.50 -15.98
C ASP A 114 -4.45 0.90 -16.14
N ASP A 115 -3.41 1.72 -15.94
CA ASP A 115 -2.01 1.26 -15.98
C ASP A 115 -1.72 0.22 -14.87
N ALA A 116 -2.32 0.40 -13.69
CA ALA A 116 -2.21 -0.57 -12.61
C ALA A 116 -2.84 -1.92 -12.99
N GLU A 117 -4.05 -1.91 -13.59
CA GLU A 117 -4.71 -3.12 -14.06
C GLU A 117 -3.86 -3.88 -15.08
N LEU A 118 -3.26 -3.16 -16.02
CA LEU A 118 -2.38 -3.72 -17.04
C LEU A 118 -1.14 -4.37 -16.41
N SER A 119 -0.44 -3.66 -15.53
CA SER A 119 0.73 -4.20 -14.82
C SER A 119 0.38 -5.43 -13.97
N TYR A 120 -0.75 -5.46 -13.28
CA TYR A 120 -1.17 -6.66 -12.55
C TYR A 120 -1.49 -7.83 -13.48
N SER A 121 -2.09 -7.56 -14.65
CA SER A 121 -2.38 -8.58 -15.64
C SER A 121 -1.11 -9.19 -16.24
N LEU A 122 -0.09 -8.37 -16.51
CA LEU A 122 1.24 -8.82 -16.91
C LEU A 122 1.90 -9.67 -15.82
N ALA A 123 1.81 -9.24 -14.56
CA ALA A 123 2.32 -10.02 -13.43
C ALA A 123 1.65 -11.40 -13.31
N MET A 124 0.34 -11.49 -13.58
CA MET A 124 -0.41 -12.75 -13.57
C MET A 124 -0.03 -13.67 -14.73
N ALA A 125 0.16 -13.12 -15.93
CA ALA A 125 0.51 -13.89 -17.14
C ALA A 125 1.87 -14.62 -17.00
N THR A 126 2.77 -14.08 -16.19
CA THR A 126 4.09 -14.70 -15.94
C THR A 126 4.02 -15.92 -15.02
N LEU A 127 2.96 -16.05 -14.22
CA LEU A 127 2.81 -17.12 -13.23
C LEU A 127 1.98 -18.31 -13.76
N PRO A 128 2.27 -19.54 -13.31
CA PRO A 128 1.44 -20.69 -13.64
C PRO A 128 0.08 -20.61 -12.93
N ALA A 129 -0.91 -21.29 -13.51
CA ALA A 129 -2.24 -21.41 -12.91
C ALA A 129 -2.17 -22.00 -11.49
N GLY A 130 -2.97 -21.45 -10.58
CA GLY A 130 -3.04 -21.90 -9.18
C GLY A 130 -1.85 -21.50 -8.29
N HIS A 131 -0.92 -20.66 -8.78
CA HIS A 131 0.18 -20.14 -7.99
C HIS A 131 -0.31 -19.24 -6.84
N ASN A 132 0.30 -19.36 -5.65
CA ASN A 132 -0.13 -18.65 -4.44
C ASN A 132 -0.14 -17.11 -4.59
N ARG A 133 0.78 -16.55 -5.38
CA ARG A 133 0.81 -15.10 -5.68
C ARG A 133 -0.38 -14.60 -6.50
N LEU A 134 -1.10 -15.47 -7.21
CA LEU A 134 -2.30 -15.07 -7.94
C LEU A 134 -3.38 -14.53 -7.01
N VAL A 135 -3.48 -15.01 -5.77
CA VAL A 135 -4.41 -14.48 -4.76
C VAL A 135 -4.19 -12.97 -4.56
N LEU A 136 -2.93 -12.56 -4.38
CA LEU A 136 -2.57 -11.16 -4.16
C LEU A 136 -2.82 -10.33 -5.41
N LEU A 137 -2.43 -10.84 -6.58
CA LEU A 137 -2.57 -10.14 -7.86
C LEU A 137 -4.04 -9.94 -8.25
N CYS A 138 -4.87 -10.98 -8.14
CA CYS A 138 -6.33 -10.87 -8.33
C CYS A 138 -6.93 -9.84 -7.40
N ASN A 139 -6.52 -9.80 -6.12
CA ASN A 139 -7.01 -8.82 -5.17
C ASN A 139 -6.60 -7.37 -5.51
N ASN A 140 -5.37 -7.18 -5.99
CA ASN A 140 -4.89 -5.86 -6.40
C ASN A 140 -5.56 -5.39 -7.69
N ARG A 141 -5.71 -6.28 -8.68
CA ARG A 141 -6.42 -5.99 -9.93
C ARG A 141 -7.90 -5.72 -9.72
N ALA A 142 -8.58 -6.51 -8.87
CA ALA A 142 -9.95 -6.23 -8.45
C ALA A 142 -10.10 -4.84 -7.82
N ALA A 143 -9.12 -4.40 -7.02
CA ALA A 143 -9.14 -3.06 -6.44
C ALA A 143 -9.05 -1.95 -7.50
N ALA A 144 -8.22 -2.14 -8.54
CA ALA A 144 -8.11 -1.21 -9.67
C ALA A 144 -9.42 -1.17 -10.48
N ARG A 145 -9.97 -2.35 -10.82
CA ARG A 145 -11.23 -2.49 -11.56
C ARG A 145 -12.43 -1.88 -10.85
N LEU A 146 -12.49 -1.98 -9.52
CA LEU A 146 -13.50 -1.26 -8.72
C LEU A 146 -13.42 0.26 -8.88
N LYS A 147 -12.20 0.82 -8.95
CA LYS A 147 -12.00 2.26 -9.15
C LYS A 147 -12.38 2.70 -10.56
N LEU A 148 -12.20 1.83 -11.55
CA LEU A 148 -12.60 2.04 -12.94
C LEU A 148 -14.11 1.80 -13.19
N GLY A 149 -14.85 1.24 -12.23
CA GLY A 149 -16.26 0.87 -12.41
C GLY A 149 -16.47 -0.40 -13.24
N GLN A 150 -15.41 -1.17 -13.53
CA GLN A 150 -15.47 -2.44 -14.23
C GLN A 150 -15.91 -3.56 -13.27
N TYR A 151 -17.20 -3.54 -12.90
CA TYR A 151 -17.69 -4.40 -11.82
C TYR A 151 -17.70 -5.89 -12.19
N GLN A 152 -18.02 -6.26 -13.43
CA GLN A 152 -18.06 -7.68 -13.86
C GLN A 152 -16.68 -8.32 -13.77
N ASP A 153 -15.67 -7.70 -14.37
CA ASP A 153 -14.29 -8.18 -14.32
C ASP A 153 -13.73 -8.23 -12.90
N CYS A 154 -14.16 -7.32 -12.03
CA CYS A 154 -13.85 -7.36 -10.60
C CYS A 154 -14.46 -8.60 -9.91
N LEU A 155 -15.67 -9.02 -10.26
CA LEU A 155 -16.31 -10.21 -9.68
C LEU A 155 -15.54 -11.49 -10.01
N ASP A 156 -15.00 -11.59 -11.22
CA ASP A 156 -14.20 -12.72 -11.68
C ASP A 156 -12.88 -12.81 -10.91
N ASP A 157 -12.19 -11.68 -10.75
CA ASP A 157 -10.97 -11.60 -9.93
C ASP A 157 -11.24 -11.94 -8.48
N CYS A 158 -12.31 -11.41 -7.90
CA CYS A 158 -12.66 -11.70 -6.51
C CYS A 158 -13.02 -13.17 -6.31
N SER A 159 -13.75 -13.77 -7.24
CA SER A 159 -14.13 -15.19 -7.17
C SER A 159 -12.89 -16.09 -7.24
N THR A 160 -11.95 -15.76 -8.12
CA THR A 160 -10.66 -16.47 -8.21
C THR A 160 -9.84 -16.31 -6.92
N ALA A 161 -9.75 -15.09 -6.37
CA ALA A 161 -9.03 -14.81 -5.14
C ALA A 161 -9.63 -15.55 -3.93
N ILE A 162 -10.97 -15.62 -3.83
CA ILE A 162 -11.68 -16.35 -2.76
C ILE A 162 -11.35 -17.84 -2.84
N GLN A 163 -11.49 -18.46 -4.02
CA GLN A 163 -11.23 -19.89 -4.21
C GLN A 163 -9.79 -20.25 -3.82
N LEU A 164 -8.81 -19.50 -4.33
CA LEU A 164 -7.40 -19.77 -4.06
C LEU A 164 -7.03 -19.47 -2.60
N ALA A 165 -7.54 -18.39 -2.00
CA ALA A 165 -7.27 -18.07 -0.60
C ALA A 165 -7.88 -19.11 0.36
N SER A 166 -9.09 -19.58 0.07
CA SER A 166 -9.75 -20.64 0.84
C SER A 166 -8.99 -21.96 0.75
N ARG A 167 -8.57 -22.36 -0.46
CA ARG A 167 -7.72 -23.54 -0.67
C ARG A 167 -6.41 -23.43 0.10
N ASN A 168 -5.73 -22.30 0.00
CA ASN A 168 -4.44 -22.06 0.67
C ASN A 168 -4.57 -22.03 2.20
N MET A 169 -5.73 -21.60 2.73
CA MET A 169 -6.03 -21.67 4.15
C MET A 169 -6.26 -23.12 4.60
N GLN A 170 -7.02 -23.92 3.84
CA GLN A 170 -7.27 -25.34 4.14
C GLN A 170 -5.99 -26.17 4.08
N SER A 171 -5.14 -25.93 3.09
CA SER A 171 -3.87 -26.64 2.92
C SER A 171 -2.73 -26.06 3.76
N GLN A 172 -2.98 -25.04 4.59
CA GLN A 172 -1.97 -24.32 5.37
C GLN A 172 -0.74 -23.91 4.52
N ALA A 173 -0.99 -23.41 3.31
CA ALA A 173 0.07 -23.04 2.38
C ALA A 173 0.98 -21.94 2.94
N GLU A 174 2.27 -22.00 2.62
CA GLU A 174 3.25 -20.98 3.02
C GLU A 174 2.82 -19.58 2.58
N LEU A 175 2.97 -18.62 3.49
CA LEU A 175 2.69 -17.23 3.19
C LEU A 175 3.74 -16.66 2.25
N ILE A 176 3.28 -15.79 1.36
CA ILE A 176 4.12 -15.05 0.42
C ILE A 176 4.41 -13.65 0.96
N GLU A 177 5.52 -13.05 0.51
CA GLU A 177 5.86 -11.67 0.81
C GLU A 177 4.68 -10.72 0.53
N GLY A 178 4.34 -9.86 1.51
CA GLY A 178 3.22 -8.92 1.42
C GLY A 178 1.85 -9.51 1.79
N VAL A 179 1.74 -10.81 2.11
CA VAL A 179 0.51 -11.44 2.59
C VAL A 179 0.67 -11.85 4.05
N GLY A 180 0.00 -11.13 4.96
CA GLY A 180 0.03 -11.47 6.38
C GLY A 180 -0.81 -12.70 6.76
N SER A 181 -1.89 -12.98 6.02
CA SER A 181 -2.74 -14.17 6.24
C SER A 181 -3.63 -14.44 5.03
N TRP A 182 -3.84 -15.71 4.70
CA TRP A 182 -4.81 -16.12 3.68
C TRP A 182 -6.24 -15.71 4.03
N LYS A 183 -6.61 -15.75 5.32
CA LYS A 183 -7.91 -15.23 5.80
C LYS A 183 -8.07 -13.75 5.48
N SER A 184 -7.01 -12.94 5.63
CA SER A 184 -7.04 -11.52 5.28
C SER A 184 -7.27 -11.29 3.79
N GLN A 185 -6.64 -12.10 2.93
CA GLN A 185 -6.83 -12.00 1.48
C GLN A 185 -8.24 -12.43 1.05
N TRP A 186 -8.79 -13.47 1.68
CA TRP A 186 -10.17 -13.90 1.47
C TRP A 186 -11.15 -12.78 1.86
N LEU A 187 -11.00 -12.20 3.05
CA LEU A 187 -11.86 -11.10 3.51
C LEU A 187 -11.79 -9.88 2.56
N LYS A 188 -10.59 -9.50 2.11
CA LYS A 188 -10.43 -8.41 1.13
C LYS A 188 -11.16 -8.71 -0.19
N ALA A 189 -11.11 -9.95 -0.67
CA ALA A 189 -11.80 -10.35 -1.89
C ALA A 189 -13.33 -10.33 -1.71
N LEU A 190 -13.84 -10.84 -0.59
CA LEU A 190 -15.28 -10.79 -0.27
C LEU A 190 -15.80 -9.36 -0.19
N TYR A 191 -15.07 -8.48 0.50
CA TYR A 191 -15.46 -7.08 0.62
C TYR A 191 -15.55 -6.40 -0.75
N ARG A 192 -14.54 -6.59 -1.61
CA ARG A 192 -14.52 -6.03 -2.97
C ARG A 192 -15.63 -6.61 -3.85
N LYS A 193 -15.90 -7.92 -3.73
CA LYS A 193 -17.02 -8.58 -4.43
C LYS A 193 -18.36 -7.96 -4.04
N ALA A 194 -18.58 -7.72 -2.75
CA ALA A 194 -19.80 -7.06 -2.28
C ALA A 194 -19.92 -5.62 -2.84
N CYS A 195 -18.84 -4.85 -2.84
CA CYS A 195 -18.84 -3.51 -3.43
C CYS A 195 -19.09 -3.51 -4.94
N ALA A 196 -18.57 -4.50 -5.68
CA ALA A 196 -18.86 -4.64 -7.11
C ALA A 196 -20.35 -4.96 -7.36
N LEU A 197 -20.94 -5.83 -6.54
CA LEU A 197 -22.38 -6.13 -6.60
C LEU A 197 -23.25 -4.93 -6.23
N GLU A 198 -22.83 -4.11 -5.25
CA GLU A 198 -23.46 -2.81 -4.96
C GLU A 198 -23.43 -1.90 -6.19
N GLY A 199 -22.28 -1.78 -6.87
CA GLY A 199 -22.12 -0.99 -8.09
C GLY A 199 -23.03 -1.45 -9.23
N LEU A 200 -23.27 -2.75 -9.34
CA LEU A 200 -24.21 -3.36 -10.29
C LEU A 200 -25.68 -3.30 -9.84
N LYS A 201 -25.95 -2.71 -8.66
CA LYS A 201 -27.29 -2.64 -8.04
C LYS A 201 -27.90 -4.02 -7.73
N LEU A 202 -27.06 -5.06 -7.62
CA LEU A 202 -27.44 -6.40 -7.21
C LEU A 202 -27.41 -6.50 -5.68
N TYR A 203 -28.27 -5.72 -5.01
CA TYR A 203 -28.20 -5.50 -3.56
C TYR A 203 -28.40 -6.78 -2.74
N GLU A 204 -29.26 -7.70 -3.19
CA GLU A 204 -29.49 -8.96 -2.47
C GLU A 204 -28.22 -9.83 -2.45
N ALA A 205 -27.59 -9.98 -3.61
CA ALA A 205 -26.33 -10.70 -3.73
C ALA A 205 -25.22 -10.04 -2.91
N ALA A 206 -25.17 -8.70 -2.90
CA ALA A 206 -24.20 -7.95 -2.10
C ALA A 206 -24.36 -8.21 -0.59
N ILE A 207 -25.61 -8.23 -0.09
CA ILE A 207 -25.91 -8.54 1.33
C ILE A 207 -25.41 -9.94 1.69
N HIS A 208 -25.69 -10.93 0.85
CA HIS A 208 -25.23 -12.31 1.10
C HIS A 208 -23.70 -12.40 1.17
N VAL A 209 -22.97 -11.70 0.31
CA VAL A 209 -21.51 -11.68 0.35
C VAL A 209 -21.00 -10.96 1.61
N TYR A 210 -21.67 -9.91 2.07
CA TYR A 210 -21.35 -9.26 3.35
C TYR A 210 -21.62 -10.16 4.56
N GLU A 211 -22.67 -10.97 4.52
CA GLU A 211 -22.94 -11.97 5.56
C GLU A 211 -21.88 -13.08 5.55
N GLU A 212 -21.44 -13.54 4.37
CA GLU A 212 -20.32 -14.47 4.23
C GLU A 212 -19.03 -13.87 4.81
N TYR A 213 -18.73 -12.61 4.49
CA TYR A 213 -17.60 -11.89 5.09
C TYR A 213 -17.67 -11.93 6.63
N ALA A 214 -18.83 -11.62 7.22
CA ALA A 214 -18.99 -11.60 8.67
C ALA A 214 -18.79 -12.98 9.30
N LYS A 215 -19.25 -14.05 8.63
CA LYS A 215 -19.04 -15.44 9.05
C LYS A 215 -17.55 -15.81 9.03
N VAL A 216 -16.84 -15.46 7.96
CA VAL A 216 -15.40 -15.75 7.83
C VAL A 216 -14.58 -14.97 8.85
N ASP A 217 -14.86 -13.67 9.02
CA ASP A 217 -14.14 -12.83 9.98
C ASP A 217 -14.39 -13.31 11.42
N GLY A 218 -15.62 -13.75 11.70
CA GLY A 218 -16.11 -14.12 13.03
C GLY A 218 -16.67 -12.93 13.82
N THR A 219 -16.56 -11.72 13.25
CA THR A 219 -17.08 -10.48 13.83
C THR A 219 -17.74 -9.63 12.75
N ARG A 220 -18.76 -8.85 13.12
CA ARG A 220 -19.36 -7.86 12.21
C ARG A 220 -18.63 -6.52 12.34
N ARG A 221 -17.65 -6.30 11.47
CA ARG A 221 -16.96 -5.00 11.38
C ARG A 221 -17.94 -3.89 10.97
N PRO A 222 -17.75 -2.64 11.43
CA PRO A 222 -18.61 -1.52 11.06
C PRO A 222 -18.78 -1.34 9.54
N ILE A 223 -17.71 -1.58 8.77
CA ILE A 223 -17.73 -1.47 7.31
C ILE A 223 -18.73 -2.43 6.63
N VAL A 224 -18.93 -3.61 7.22
CA VAL A 224 -19.86 -4.65 6.73
C VAL A 224 -21.28 -4.29 7.13
N ILE A 225 -21.48 -3.85 8.38
CA ILE A 225 -22.78 -3.41 8.89
C ILE A 225 -23.31 -2.26 8.04
N GLN A 226 -22.45 -1.26 7.78
CA GLN A 226 -22.78 -0.13 6.93
C GLN A 226 -23.08 -0.57 5.48
N GLY A 227 -22.30 -1.51 4.93
CA GLY A 227 -22.55 -2.08 3.59
C GLY A 227 -23.92 -2.75 3.48
N ILE A 228 -24.26 -3.61 4.44
CA ILE A 228 -25.58 -4.26 4.50
C ILE A 228 -26.69 -3.21 4.62
N ALA A 229 -26.53 -2.21 5.50
CA ALA A 229 -27.52 -1.16 5.70
C ALA A 229 -27.76 -0.33 4.42
N ARG A 230 -26.69 0.04 3.69
CA ARG A 230 -26.82 0.73 2.39
C ARG A 230 -27.57 -0.12 1.37
N CYS A 231 -27.25 -1.41 1.26
CA CYS A 231 -27.92 -2.33 0.34
C CYS A 231 -29.41 -2.50 0.69
N GLN A 232 -29.74 -2.64 1.98
CA GLN A 232 -31.12 -2.77 2.43
C GLN A 232 -31.93 -1.51 2.15
N GLN A 233 -31.34 -0.33 2.37
CA GLN A 233 -32.00 0.94 2.06
C GLN A 233 -32.24 1.08 0.55
N ALA A 234 -31.21 0.83 -0.27
CA ALA A 234 -31.33 0.90 -1.73
C ALA A 234 -32.38 -0.10 -2.28
N LYS A 235 -32.50 -1.27 -1.67
CA LYS A 235 -33.56 -2.24 -1.98
C LYS A 235 -34.95 -1.69 -1.66
N LYS A 236 -35.16 -1.11 -0.48
CA LYS A 236 -36.44 -0.47 -0.11
C LYS A 236 -36.81 0.66 -1.06
N ASP A 237 -35.85 1.52 -1.39
CA ASP A 237 -36.05 2.63 -2.33
C ASP A 237 -36.44 2.12 -3.73
N SER A 238 -35.86 1.00 -4.17
CA SER A 238 -36.21 0.37 -5.45
C SER A 238 -37.62 -0.22 -5.48
N ILE A 239 -38.11 -0.74 -4.36
CA ILE A 239 -39.47 -1.28 -4.21
C ILE A 239 -40.48 -0.12 -4.19
N SER A 240 -40.22 0.91 -3.39
CA SER A 240 -41.08 2.09 -3.30
C SER A 240 -41.27 2.78 -4.66
N ARG A 241 -40.20 2.94 -5.47
CA ARG A 241 -40.31 3.48 -6.84
C ARG A 241 -41.11 2.59 -7.79
N LYS A 242 -41.11 1.27 -7.57
CA LYS A 242 -41.85 0.32 -8.39
C LYS A 242 -43.35 0.34 -8.05
N GLU A 243 -43.69 0.61 -6.79
CA GLU A 243 -45.05 0.77 -6.29
C GLU A 243 -45.67 2.12 -6.70
N THR A 244 -44.88 3.19 -6.76
CA THR A 244 -45.37 4.52 -7.19
C THR A 244 -45.46 4.70 -8.72
N GLY A 245 -45.02 3.71 -9.51
CA GLY A 245 -45.20 3.70 -10.97
C GLY A 245 -44.42 4.76 -11.76
N GLU A 246 -43.47 5.47 -11.14
CA GLU A 246 -42.65 6.48 -11.82
C GLU A 246 -41.64 5.81 -12.77
N LYS A 247 -41.89 5.92 -14.07
CA LYS A 247 -40.90 5.54 -15.11
C LYS A 247 -39.69 6.47 -15.06
N PRO A 248 -38.47 5.99 -15.37
CA PRO A 248 -37.31 6.85 -15.48
C PRO A 248 -37.48 7.77 -16.70
N THR A 249 -37.82 9.03 -16.48
CA THR A 249 -37.83 10.03 -17.54
C THR A 249 -36.38 10.37 -17.90
N SER A 250 -35.99 9.98 -19.11
CA SER A 250 -34.80 10.49 -19.76
C SER A 250 -35.06 11.91 -20.27
N PHE A 251 -34.10 12.81 -20.02
CA PHE A 251 -33.91 14.14 -20.62
C PHE A 251 -34.90 15.28 -20.32
N SER A 252 -34.39 16.40 -19.79
CA SER A 252 -34.07 17.64 -20.55
C SER A 252 -34.15 18.88 -19.65
N ASP A 253 -33.18 19.77 -19.83
CA ASP A 253 -33.26 21.18 -19.42
C ASP A 253 -34.55 21.81 -19.94
N SER A 254 -35.28 22.55 -19.10
CA SER A 254 -35.85 23.88 -19.41
C SER A 254 -36.85 24.38 -18.36
N LYS A 255 -36.54 25.58 -17.89
CA LYS A 255 -37.30 26.61 -17.18
C LYS A 255 -38.85 26.67 -17.31
N LEU A 256 -39.45 27.05 -16.16
CA LEU A 256 -40.61 27.93 -15.90
C LEU A 256 -41.98 27.60 -16.53
N ASN A 257 -43.03 27.41 -15.70
CA ASN A 257 -43.89 28.51 -15.19
C ASN A 257 -45.12 28.03 -14.36
N LYS A 258 -45.42 28.83 -13.32
CA LYS A 258 -46.74 29.27 -12.78
C LYS A 258 -47.77 28.27 -12.21
N ILE A 259 -47.78 28.23 -10.88
CA ILE A 259 -48.87 28.59 -9.93
C ILE A 259 -50.30 28.71 -10.50
N ILE A 260 -51.22 27.88 -10.00
CA ILE A 260 -52.64 28.17 -9.74
C ILE A 260 -53.07 27.48 -8.42
N PRO A 261 -53.79 28.14 -7.48
CA PRO A 261 -54.26 27.57 -6.21
C PRO A 261 -55.77 27.21 -6.20
N LYS A 262 -56.20 26.56 -5.08
CA LYS A 262 -57.56 26.13 -4.62
C LYS A 262 -58.02 24.72 -5.06
N LYS A 263 -58.64 23.86 -4.22
CA LYS A 263 -59.24 23.99 -2.88
C LYS A 263 -59.46 22.57 -2.30
N GLU A 264 -59.46 22.47 -0.97
CA GLU A 264 -59.66 21.26 -0.16
C GLU A 264 -61.07 20.64 -0.26
N GLN A 265 -61.15 19.31 -0.17
CA GLN A 265 -62.21 18.58 0.52
C GLN A 265 -61.60 17.41 1.34
N GLN A 266 -62.04 17.34 2.60
CA GLN A 266 -61.76 16.44 3.72
C GLN A 266 -61.92 14.94 3.40
N GLU A 267 -61.46 13.93 4.15
CA GLU A 267 -60.78 13.73 5.44
C GLU A 267 -60.44 12.23 5.43
N SER A 268 -59.23 11.83 5.86
CA SER A 268 -58.99 10.75 6.82
C SER A 268 -57.54 10.28 6.78
N LEU A 269 -56.87 10.39 7.93
CA LEU A 269 -55.66 9.64 8.33
C LEU A 269 -54.37 9.97 7.57
N ASP A 270 -53.44 10.68 8.24
CA ASP A 270 -52.06 10.20 8.44
C ASP A 270 -51.22 11.25 9.19
N LYS A 271 -51.08 11.05 10.51
CA LYS A 271 -50.16 11.82 11.37
C LYS A 271 -48.69 11.42 11.15
N ASP A 272 -48.43 10.36 10.39
CA ASP A 272 -47.10 9.78 10.22
C ASP A 272 -46.30 10.42 9.06
N GLU A 273 -46.97 10.98 8.04
CA GLU A 273 -46.29 11.58 6.87
C GLU A 273 -45.63 12.94 7.20
N ILE A 274 -46.20 13.68 8.16
CA ILE A 274 -45.67 14.96 8.65
C ILE A 274 -44.49 14.75 9.60
N GLN A 275 -44.48 13.64 10.35
CA GLN A 275 -43.35 13.29 11.24
C GLN A 275 -42.13 12.81 10.46
N VAL A 276 -42.33 12.05 9.37
CA VAL A 276 -41.24 11.59 8.48
C VAL A 276 -40.60 12.78 7.75
N SER A 277 -41.38 13.72 7.22
CA SER A 277 -40.84 14.91 6.54
C SER A 277 -40.10 15.87 7.48
N LYS A 278 -40.60 16.07 8.71
CA LYS A 278 -39.92 16.87 9.74
C LYS A 278 -38.65 16.19 10.25
N SER A 279 -38.70 14.89 10.52
CA SER A 279 -37.54 14.10 10.97
C SER A 279 -36.44 14.01 9.91
N VAL A 280 -36.80 13.85 8.63
CA VAL A 280 -35.86 13.84 7.50
C VAL A 280 -35.26 15.23 7.27
N ARG A 281 -36.04 16.30 7.45
CA ARG A 281 -35.53 17.68 7.37
C ARG A 281 -34.55 17.99 8.51
N GLU A 282 -34.87 17.59 9.73
CA GLU A 282 -33.98 17.71 10.89
C GLU A 282 -32.70 16.87 10.73
N MET A 283 -32.79 15.68 10.13
CA MET A 283 -31.62 14.85 9.81
C MET A 283 -30.73 15.51 8.77
N ARG A 284 -31.30 16.00 7.66
CA ARG A 284 -30.58 16.73 6.60
C ARG A 284 -29.97 18.04 7.11
N GLU A 285 -30.66 18.77 8.00
CA GLU A 285 -30.14 19.98 8.62
C GLU A 285 -28.99 19.67 9.60
N ARG A 286 -29.07 18.56 10.34
CA ARG A 286 -27.97 18.09 11.21
C ARG A 286 -26.78 17.58 10.41
N GLU A 287 -27.00 16.89 9.29
CA GLU A 287 -25.95 16.46 8.36
C GLU A 287 -25.29 17.65 7.70
N LYS A 288 -26.07 18.60 7.16
CA LYS A 288 -25.55 19.85 6.58
C LYS A 288 -24.78 20.68 7.60
N LYS A 289 -25.21 20.71 8.86
CA LYS A 289 -24.47 21.39 9.93
C LYS A 289 -23.15 20.69 10.25
N LYS A 290 -23.15 19.36 10.33
CA LYS A 290 -21.91 18.58 10.51
C LYS A 290 -20.96 18.72 9.33
N GLU A 291 -21.48 18.71 8.10
CA GLU A 291 -20.71 18.90 6.88
C GLU A 291 -20.12 20.32 6.85
N ALA A 292 -20.87 21.35 7.24
CA ALA A 292 -20.34 22.70 7.37
C ALA A 292 -19.25 22.81 8.46
N GLU A 293 -19.46 22.17 9.62
CA GLU A 293 -18.46 22.10 10.69
C GLU A 293 -17.20 21.33 10.25
N GLU A 294 -17.35 20.27 9.45
CA GLU A 294 -16.25 19.49 8.89
C GLU A 294 -15.51 20.24 7.78
N VAL A 295 -16.22 20.94 6.89
CA VAL A 295 -15.63 21.81 5.87
C VAL A 295 -14.85 22.96 6.52
N GLU A 296 -15.39 23.60 7.56
CA GLU A 296 -14.67 24.64 8.30
C GLU A 296 -13.42 24.06 9.00
N ARG A 297 -13.52 22.84 9.53
CA ARG A 297 -12.39 22.12 10.13
C ARG A 297 -11.32 21.76 9.09
N LEU A 298 -11.72 21.29 7.91
CA LEU A 298 -10.84 20.97 6.79
C LEU A 298 -10.15 22.23 6.25
N GLU A 299 -10.88 23.35 6.12
CA GLU A 299 -10.30 24.63 5.70
C GLU A 299 -9.21 25.12 6.67
N LYS A 300 -9.44 24.92 7.97
CA LYS A 300 -8.43 25.21 9.02
C LYS A 300 -7.26 24.23 8.97
N GLU A 301 -7.49 22.96 8.66
CA GLU A 301 -6.44 21.95 8.44
C GLU A 301 -5.54 22.31 7.25
N ASP A 302 -6.11 22.75 6.13
CA ASP A 302 -5.36 23.15 4.93
C ASP A 302 -4.46 24.35 5.20
N LYS A 303 -4.96 25.36 5.93
CA LYS A 303 -4.16 26.52 6.37
C LYS A 303 -2.99 26.10 7.26
N VAL A 304 -3.25 25.21 8.22
CA VAL A 304 -2.22 24.66 9.12
C VAL A 304 -1.18 23.85 8.35
N ASN A 305 -1.61 22.99 7.43
CA ASN A 305 -0.72 22.18 6.60
C ASN A 305 0.14 23.03 5.66
N ALA A 306 -0.42 24.10 5.10
CA ALA A 306 0.33 25.06 4.30
C ALA A 306 1.40 25.79 5.13
N GLN A 307 1.06 26.23 6.35
CA GLN A 307 2.02 26.82 7.29
C GLN A 307 3.14 25.85 7.66
N LEU A 308 2.81 24.59 7.97
CA LEU A 308 3.80 23.56 8.24
C LEU A 308 4.72 23.30 7.06
N THR A 309 4.14 23.21 5.87
CA THR A 309 4.90 22.97 4.64
C THR A 309 5.85 24.11 4.38
N MET A 310 5.40 25.37 4.49
CA MET A 310 6.25 26.54 4.33
C MET A 310 7.38 26.59 5.36
N TRP A 311 7.11 26.23 6.61
CA TRP A 311 8.12 26.19 7.67
C TRP A 311 9.19 25.11 7.47
N LYS A 312 8.78 23.90 7.06
CA LYS A 312 9.70 22.75 6.90
C LYS A 312 10.45 22.76 5.57
N THR A 313 9.94 23.43 4.54
CA THR A 313 10.51 23.44 3.18
C THR A 313 12.00 23.81 3.21
N GLY A 314 12.84 22.92 2.69
CA GLY A 314 14.31 23.10 2.63
C GLY A 314 15.06 22.83 3.94
N LYS A 315 14.36 22.53 5.06
CA LYS A 315 14.96 22.29 6.39
C LYS A 315 14.54 20.97 7.02
N GLU A 316 13.76 20.14 6.34
CA GLU A 316 13.12 18.93 6.88
C GLU A 316 14.08 17.94 7.55
N ARG A 317 15.32 17.83 7.05
CA ARG A 317 16.34 16.92 7.60
C ARG A 317 17.31 17.60 8.58
N ASN A 318 17.22 18.93 8.74
CA ASN A 318 18.14 19.70 9.57
C ASN A 318 17.46 20.12 10.87
N LEU A 319 17.60 19.27 11.91
CA LEU A 319 17.03 19.53 13.23
C LEU A 319 17.43 20.89 13.79
N ARG A 320 18.69 21.33 13.59
CA ARG A 320 19.15 22.63 14.11
C ARG A 320 18.39 23.78 13.48
N ALA A 321 18.21 23.75 12.16
CA ALA A 321 17.48 24.79 11.44
C ALA A 321 15.99 24.82 11.84
N LEU A 322 15.38 23.66 12.08
CA LEU A 322 14.00 23.56 12.56
C LEU A 322 13.86 24.12 13.99
N LEU A 323 14.80 23.83 14.90
CA LEU A 323 14.76 24.36 16.27
C LEU A 323 14.94 25.89 16.34
N VAL A 324 15.82 26.46 15.50
CA VAL A 324 16.01 27.93 15.42
C VAL A 324 14.75 28.62 14.89
N SER A 325 14.12 28.04 13.86
CA SER A 325 12.93 28.61 13.23
C SER A 325 11.61 28.20 13.89
N LEU A 326 11.66 27.43 14.98
CA LEU A 326 10.47 26.91 15.67
C LEU A 326 9.56 28.04 16.19
N GLU A 327 10.14 29.17 16.59
CA GLU A 327 9.40 30.34 17.07
C GLU A 327 8.42 30.91 16.03
N LEU A 328 8.71 30.75 14.73
CA LEU A 328 7.88 31.30 13.64
C LEU A 328 6.54 30.58 13.46
N ILE A 329 6.42 29.34 13.93
CA ILE A 329 5.23 28.49 13.74
C ILE A 329 4.44 28.26 15.04
N LEU A 330 5.01 28.63 16.19
CA LEU A 330 4.32 28.54 17.48
C LEU A 330 3.32 29.69 17.66
N TRP A 331 2.25 29.43 18.39
CA TRP A 331 1.21 30.44 18.67
C TRP A 331 1.46 31.21 19.97
N SER A 332 0.87 32.40 20.07
CA SER A 332 0.93 33.25 21.26
C SER A 332 0.31 32.54 22.47
N GLY A 333 1.15 32.17 23.44
CA GLY A 333 0.74 31.43 24.64
C GLY A 333 1.72 30.33 25.04
N ILE A 334 2.58 29.89 24.12
CA ILE A 334 3.70 29.00 24.46
C ILE A 334 4.90 29.85 24.91
N GLN A 335 5.38 29.57 26.12
CA GLN A 335 6.65 30.12 26.62
C GLN A 335 7.83 29.40 25.95
N TRP A 336 8.09 29.71 24.69
CA TRP A 336 9.27 29.28 23.96
C TRP A 336 10.30 30.41 23.98
N LYS A 337 11.51 30.13 24.48
CA LYS A 337 12.64 31.06 24.35
C LYS A 337 13.32 30.72 23.03
N GLY A 338 13.36 31.67 22.10
CA GLY A 338 14.05 31.53 20.82
C GLY A 338 15.47 31.00 21.00
N VAL A 339 15.88 30.08 20.13
CA VAL A 339 17.19 29.41 20.22
C VAL A 339 18.07 29.91 19.09
N THR A 340 19.28 30.37 19.42
CA THR A 340 20.25 30.83 18.43
C THR A 340 21.08 29.66 17.90
N ILE A 341 21.51 29.70 16.63
CA ILE A 341 22.30 28.63 16.01
C ILE A 341 23.58 28.29 16.79
N ASN A 342 24.19 29.28 17.45
CA ASN A 342 25.40 29.12 18.26
C ASN A 342 25.18 28.17 19.45
N GLU A 343 23.99 28.15 20.04
CA GLU A 343 23.65 27.27 21.17
C GLU A 343 23.41 25.81 20.74
N LEU A 344 23.22 25.59 19.43
CA LEU A 344 22.91 24.29 18.82
C LEU A 344 24.12 23.65 18.12
N LEU A 345 25.29 24.26 18.18
CA LEU A 345 26.53 23.70 17.63
C LEU A 345 26.86 22.35 18.28
N GLU A 346 26.83 22.29 19.62
CA GLU A 346 27.10 21.07 20.37
C GLU A 346 25.92 20.06 20.32
N PRO A 347 26.17 18.78 19.96
CA PRO A 347 25.10 17.80 19.82
C PRO A 347 24.30 17.52 21.10
N ARG A 348 24.95 17.62 22.27
CA ARG A 348 24.29 17.44 23.57
C ARG A 348 23.30 18.57 23.88
N LYS A 349 23.69 19.82 23.62
CA LYS A 349 22.82 21.00 23.79
C LYS A 349 21.65 20.97 22.80
N CYS A 350 21.90 20.54 21.56
CA CYS A 350 20.85 20.34 20.56
C CYS A 350 19.79 19.31 21.02
N LYS A 351 20.22 18.15 21.53
CA LYS A 351 19.31 17.13 22.12
C LYS A 351 18.48 17.69 23.28
N MET A 352 19.09 18.47 24.19
CA MET A 352 18.37 19.08 25.31
C MET A 352 17.29 20.08 24.83
N MET A 353 17.59 20.90 23.83
CA MET A 353 16.61 21.84 23.28
C MET A 353 15.51 21.13 22.50
N TYR A 354 15.84 20.06 21.78
CA TYR A 354 14.85 19.18 21.15
C TYR A 354 13.88 18.57 22.16
N MET A 355 14.39 18.02 23.27
CA MET A 355 13.54 17.47 24.34
C MET A 355 12.60 18.54 24.93
N LYS A 356 13.09 19.77 25.09
CA LYS A 356 12.25 20.91 25.52
C LYS A 356 11.19 21.26 24.47
N ALA A 357 11.54 21.28 23.19
CA ALA A 357 10.60 21.55 22.09
C ALA A 357 9.47 20.52 22.08
N ILE A 358 9.82 19.23 22.06
CA ILE A 358 8.85 18.13 22.06
C ILE A 358 7.92 18.17 23.27
N SER A 359 8.45 18.49 24.46
CA SER A 359 7.63 18.62 25.67
C SER A 359 6.56 19.71 25.55
N LYS A 360 6.80 20.76 24.76
CA LYS A 360 5.86 21.87 24.55
C LYS A 360 4.86 21.62 23.41
N VAL A 361 5.27 20.91 22.37
CA VAL A 361 4.43 20.61 21.19
C VAL A 361 3.80 19.23 21.23
N HIS A 362 3.90 18.51 22.34
CA HIS A 362 3.28 17.18 22.45
C HIS A 362 1.75 17.30 22.44
N PRO A 363 1.03 16.62 21.54
CA PRO A 363 -0.42 16.80 21.34
C PRO A 363 -1.24 16.49 22.61
N ASP A 364 -0.78 15.56 23.44
CA ASP A 364 -1.44 15.16 24.69
C ASP A 364 -1.17 16.10 25.89
N LYS A 365 -0.13 16.94 25.81
CA LYS A 365 0.25 17.86 26.90
C LYS A 365 -0.31 19.27 26.71
N LEU A 366 -1.07 19.49 25.64
CA LEU A 366 -1.73 20.76 25.37
C LEU A 366 -2.89 20.96 26.35
N SER A 367 -3.08 22.20 26.81
CA SER A 367 -4.21 22.55 27.67
C SER A 367 -5.53 22.13 27.03
N SER A 368 -6.51 21.71 27.84
CA SER A 368 -7.87 21.39 27.37
C SER A 368 -8.56 22.57 26.67
N LYS A 369 -8.06 23.80 26.87
CA LYS A 369 -8.48 25.03 26.19
C LYS A 369 -7.82 25.28 24.82
N ALA A 370 -6.90 24.41 24.37
CA ALA A 370 -6.21 24.58 23.10
C ALA A 370 -7.16 24.39 21.90
N THR A 371 -7.06 25.28 20.92
CA THR A 371 -7.90 25.24 19.72
C THR A 371 -7.57 24.02 18.85
N VAL A 372 -8.51 23.64 17.99
CA VAL A 372 -8.30 22.52 17.05
C VAL A 372 -7.07 22.79 16.16
N GLU A 373 -6.91 24.03 15.69
CA GLU A 373 -5.74 24.48 14.92
C GLU A 373 -4.42 24.28 15.66
N GLN A 374 -4.37 24.64 16.95
CA GLN A 374 -3.17 24.49 17.78
C GLN A 374 -2.79 23.03 17.98
N LYS A 375 -3.78 22.14 18.14
CA LYS A 375 -3.55 20.69 18.26
C LYS A 375 -3.00 20.10 16.96
N LEU A 376 -3.54 20.54 15.82
CA LEU A 376 -3.07 20.12 14.50
C LEU A 376 -1.64 20.62 14.22
N LEU A 377 -1.36 21.90 14.51
CA LEU A 377 -0.01 22.47 14.41
C LEU A 377 0.98 21.69 15.27
N ALA A 378 0.66 21.46 16.55
CA ALA A 378 1.49 20.73 17.48
C ALA A 378 1.80 19.30 17.00
N SER A 379 0.79 18.57 16.54
CA SER A 379 0.94 17.21 16.03
C SER A 379 1.87 17.15 14.82
N GLY A 380 1.74 18.10 13.89
CA GLY A 380 2.59 18.14 12.71
C GLY A 380 4.03 18.59 13.01
N ILE A 381 4.21 19.58 13.89
CA ILE A 381 5.54 20.02 14.36
C ILE A 381 6.23 18.88 15.10
N PHE A 382 5.50 18.18 15.99
CA PHE A 382 6.00 17.02 16.73
C PHE A 382 6.51 15.93 15.79
N THR A 383 5.73 15.57 14.76
CA THR A 383 6.13 14.56 13.78
C THR A 383 7.40 14.98 13.03
N THR A 384 7.43 16.23 12.56
CA THR A 384 8.57 16.77 11.79
C THR A 384 9.86 16.82 12.63
N LEU A 385 9.76 17.26 13.89
CA LEU A 385 10.90 17.32 14.79
C LEU A 385 11.41 15.91 15.16
N ASN A 386 10.54 14.92 15.36
CA ASN A 386 10.96 13.54 15.61
C ASN A 386 11.74 12.96 14.42
N GLN A 387 11.23 13.12 13.20
CA GLN A 387 11.90 12.64 11.98
C GLN A 387 13.29 13.28 11.80
N ALA A 388 13.39 14.60 12.03
CA ALA A 388 14.67 15.30 11.96
C ALA A 388 15.63 14.87 13.08
N TYR A 389 15.11 14.58 14.28
CA TYR A 389 15.92 14.12 15.40
C TYR A 389 16.45 12.69 15.21
N ASP A 390 15.67 11.79 14.63
CA ASP A 390 16.13 10.43 14.33
C ASP A 390 17.32 10.46 13.37
N THR A 391 17.24 11.30 12.33
CA THR A 391 18.37 11.54 11.39
C THR A 391 19.58 12.12 12.14
N PHE A 392 19.36 13.17 12.93
CA PHE A 392 20.40 13.81 13.73
C PHE A 392 21.08 12.86 14.73
N ARG A 393 20.31 11.96 15.35
CA ARG A 393 20.80 10.97 16.31
C ARG A 393 21.73 9.98 15.64
N THR A 394 21.36 9.48 14.47
CA THR A 394 22.20 8.58 13.66
C THR A 394 23.50 9.27 13.24
N ASP A 395 23.42 10.51 12.77
CA ASP A 395 24.60 11.26 12.29
C ASP A 395 25.63 11.59 13.40
N ASN A 396 25.18 11.69 14.66
CA ASN A 396 26.02 12.10 15.79
C ASN A 396 26.31 10.96 16.78
N ASN A 397 25.94 9.71 16.46
CA ASN A 397 26.11 8.52 17.31
C ASN A 397 25.62 8.72 18.76
N LEU A 398 24.38 9.19 18.92
CA LEU A 398 23.77 9.64 20.20
C LEU A 398 22.73 8.72 20.85
#